data_AF-A0A944D5K2-F1
#
_entry.id   AF-A0A944D5K2-F1
#
_cell.length_a   1.000
_cell.length_b   1.000
_cell.length_c   1.000
_cell.angle_alpha   90.00
_cell.angle_beta   90.00
_cell.angle_gamma   90.00
#
_symmetry.space_group_name_H-M   'P 1'
#
loop_
_entity.id
_entity.type
_entity.pdbx_description
1 polymer ?
#
loop_
_entity_poly.entity_id
_entity_poly.type
_entity_poly.pdbx_seq_one_letter_code
_entity_poly.pdbx_strand_id
1 'polypeptide(L)'
;MKYYKLSLFLLGFVFISCDRSNEETYTIYKEVFTARLVNKGLCLHDTFTIESENFDFSLVADWTHPVTDVTYKNAFALKNLCELPETINEGDVIKFILIDKDDTPDCINCLAISPTPPKKLFIKYVE
;
A
#
# COMPACT_ATOMS: atom_id res chain seq x y z
N MET A 1 -0.15 -71.76 -26.04
CA MET A 1 0.24 -70.34 -25.91
C MET A 1 -0.51 -69.74 -24.74
N LYS A 2 0.21 -69.39 -23.68
CA LYS A 2 -0.38 -69.03 -22.39
C LYS A 2 0.63 -68.13 -21.65
N TYR A 3 0.13 -66.95 -21.26
CA TYR A 3 0.57 -65.99 -20.22
C TYR A 3 2.05 -65.58 -20.13
N TYR A 4 2.33 -64.27 -20.12
CA TYR A 4 2.58 -63.50 -18.88
C TYR A 4 2.54 -61.98 -19.17
N LYS A 5 1.79 -61.25 -18.34
CA LYS A 5 1.73 -59.77 -18.31
C LYS A 5 3.06 -59.24 -17.78
N LEU A 6 3.74 -58.39 -18.54
CA LEU A 6 4.87 -57.61 -18.04
C LEU A 6 4.37 -56.21 -17.67
N SER A 7 3.94 -56.06 -16.42
CA SER A 7 3.75 -54.77 -15.77
C SER A 7 5.10 -54.38 -15.17
N LEU A 8 5.70 -53.28 -15.62
CA LEU A 8 6.79 -52.64 -14.90
C LEU A 8 6.49 -51.15 -14.75
N PHE A 9 6.21 -50.81 -13.50
CA PHE A 9 5.93 -49.50 -12.93
C PHE A 9 7.21 -48.66 -12.98
N LEU A 10 7.25 -47.59 -13.79
CA LEU A 10 8.36 -46.64 -13.79
C LEU A 10 7.93 -45.38 -13.05
N LEU A 11 8.58 -45.18 -11.89
CA LEU A 11 8.37 -44.10 -10.94
C LEU A 11 8.47 -42.72 -11.60
N GLY A 12 7.43 -41.91 -11.45
CA GLY A 12 7.49 -40.48 -11.69
C GLY A 12 8.25 -39.79 -10.55
N PHE A 13 9.46 -39.32 -10.83
CA PHE A 13 10.14 -38.32 -10.01
C PHE A 13 9.52 -36.95 -10.29
N VAL A 14 8.60 -36.52 -9.43
CA VAL A 14 8.13 -35.14 -9.42
C VAL A 14 9.12 -34.32 -8.60
N PHE A 15 10.01 -33.58 -9.28
CA PHE A 15 10.80 -32.54 -8.63
C PHE A 15 9.86 -31.36 -8.34
N ILE A 16 9.39 -31.27 -7.10
CA ILE A 16 8.74 -30.07 -6.58
C ILE A 16 9.86 -29.04 -6.36
N SER A 17 10.07 -28.17 -7.34
CA SER A 17 10.85 -26.95 -7.14
C SER A 17 9.99 -26.01 -6.30
N CYS A 18 10.27 -25.91 -5.00
CA CYS A 18 9.73 -24.83 -4.17
C CYS A 18 10.52 -23.57 -4.50
N ASP A 19 9.90 -22.62 -5.19
CA ASP A 19 10.40 -21.25 -5.21
C ASP A 19 10.33 -20.71 -3.78
N ARG A 20 11.50 -20.54 -3.17
CA ARG A 20 11.64 -19.82 -1.91
C ARG A 20 11.47 -18.33 -2.24
N SER A 21 10.24 -17.85 -2.19
CA SER A 21 9.96 -16.41 -2.23
C SER A 21 10.74 -15.75 -1.11
N ASN A 22 11.66 -14.85 -1.45
CA ASN A 22 12.33 -14.01 -0.47
C ASN A 22 11.25 -13.15 0.22
N GLU A 23 11.03 -13.44 1.49
CA GLU A 23 10.15 -12.65 2.34
C GLU A 23 10.92 -11.38 2.70
N GLU A 24 10.64 -10.30 1.98
CA GLU A 24 11.16 -8.97 2.26
C GLU A 24 10.73 -8.58 3.68
N THR A 25 11.72 -8.41 4.57
CA THR A 25 11.48 -8.18 5.99
C THR A 25 11.16 -6.71 6.23
N TYR A 26 9.90 -6.34 6.04
CA TYR A 26 9.40 -5.02 6.46
C TYR A 26 9.20 -5.01 7.98
N THR A 27 9.69 -3.97 8.68
CA THR A 27 9.30 -3.72 10.07
C THR A 27 7.82 -3.33 10.09
N ILE A 28 6.94 -4.32 10.27
CA ILE A 28 5.50 -4.07 10.38
C ILE A 28 5.20 -3.55 11.78
N TYR A 29 4.78 -2.29 11.87
CA TYR A 29 4.14 -1.77 13.07
C TYR A 29 2.80 -2.52 13.22
N LYS A 30 2.58 -3.19 14.36
CA LYS A 30 1.39 -4.02 14.59
C LYS A 30 0.10 -3.23 14.77
N GLU A 31 0.19 -1.91 14.96
CA GLU A 31 -0.96 -1.06 15.20
C GLU A 31 -1.59 -0.62 13.87
N VAL A 32 -2.90 -0.82 13.77
CA VAL A 32 -3.69 -0.41 12.60
C VAL A 32 -4.26 0.97 12.88
N PHE A 33 -3.97 1.91 12.00
CA PHE A 33 -4.45 3.28 12.04
C PHE A 33 -5.53 3.51 10.99
N THR A 34 -6.28 4.59 11.17
CA THR A 34 -7.31 5.07 10.26
C THR A 34 -7.01 6.48 9.78
N ALA A 35 -7.24 6.72 8.50
CA ALA A 35 -7.17 8.05 7.90
C ALA A 35 -8.31 8.24 6.90
N ARG A 36 -8.77 9.48 6.77
CA ARG A 36 -9.78 9.88 5.79
C ARG A 36 -9.12 10.51 4.58
N LEU A 37 -9.55 10.12 3.38
CA LEU A 37 -9.20 10.81 2.14
C LEU A 37 -9.98 12.13 2.09
N VAL A 38 -9.29 13.26 2.26
CA VAL A 38 -9.94 14.59 2.34
C VAL A 38 -9.80 15.41 1.06
N ASN A 39 -8.86 15.05 0.20
CA ASN A 39 -8.74 15.59 -1.14
C ASN A 39 -8.16 14.54 -2.08
N LYS A 40 -8.90 14.18 -3.12
CA LYS A 40 -8.48 13.24 -4.18
C LYS A 40 -7.84 14.07 -5.28
N GLY A 41 -6.51 14.00 -5.35
CA GLY A 41 -5.70 14.74 -6.27
C GLY A 41 -5.57 14.09 -7.64
N LEU A 42 -4.91 14.78 -8.55
CA LEU A 42 -4.51 14.21 -9.82
C LEU A 42 -3.37 13.24 -9.60
N CYS A 43 -3.47 12.08 -10.23
CA CYS A 43 -2.40 11.10 -10.26
C CYS A 43 -1.95 10.63 -8.88
N LEU A 44 -2.91 10.20 -8.04
CA LEU A 44 -2.68 9.63 -6.71
C LEU A 44 -1.94 10.58 -5.74
N HIS A 45 -1.84 11.87 -6.07
CA HIS A 45 -1.35 12.92 -5.19
C HIS A 45 -2.45 13.36 -4.24
N ASP A 46 -2.91 12.39 -3.45
CA ASP A 46 -4.03 12.49 -2.55
C ASP A 46 -3.60 13.03 -1.19
N THR A 47 -4.54 13.68 -0.49
CA THR A 47 -4.34 14.18 0.86
C THR A 47 -5.23 13.44 1.83
N PHE A 48 -4.62 12.94 2.91
CA PHE A 48 -5.29 12.20 3.97
C PHE A 48 -5.17 12.94 5.29
N THR A 49 -6.17 12.78 6.17
CA THR A 49 -6.11 13.24 7.57
C THR A 49 -6.27 12.07 8.52
N ILE A 50 -5.43 12.02 9.55
CA ILE A 50 -5.49 10.97 10.57
C ILE A 50 -6.79 11.06 11.38
N GLU A 51 -7.46 9.91 11.58
CA GLU A 51 -8.62 9.78 12.48
C GLU A 51 -8.30 9.05 13.79
N SER A 52 -7.25 8.24 13.81
CA SER A 52 -6.85 7.50 15.02
C SER A 52 -6.27 8.44 16.09
N GLU A 53 -6.83 8.38 17.30
CA GLU A 53 -6.42 9.25 18.43
C GLU A 53 -5.01 8.93 18.95
N ASN A 54 -4.56 7.67 18.84
CA ASN A 54 -3.26 7.21 19.36
C ASN A 54 -2.11 7.34 18.36
N PHE A 55 -2.30 8.07 17.27
CA PHE A 55 -1.28 8.22 16.23
C PHE A 55 -0.16 9.17 16.69
N ASP A 56 1.08 8.91 16.27
CA ASP A 56 2.19 9.87 16.45
C ASP A 56 2.04 11.06 15.50
N PHE A 57 1.37 12.11 15.98
CA PHE A 57 1.08 13.31 15.19
C PHE A 57 2.33 14.10 14.75
N SER A 58 3.55 13.76 15.21
CA SER A 58 4.79 14.36 14.69
C SER A 58 5.09 13.96 13.23
N LEU A 59 4.48 12.87 12.78
CA LEU A 59 4.62 12.33 11.43
C LEU A 59 3.72 13.03 10.40
N VAL A 60 2.76 13.85 10.85
CA VAL A 60 1.82 14.59 10.01
C VAL A 60 1.88 16.09 10.33
N ALA A 61 1.16 16.91 9.56
CA ALA A 61 1.12 18.35 9.80
C ALA A 61 -0.19 18.95 9.29
N ASP A 62 -0.60 20.07 9.89
CA ASP A 62 -1.63 20.91 9.29
C ASP A 62 -1.12 21.46 7.95
N TRP A 63 -1.96 21.39 6.93
CA TRP A 63 -1.60 21.81 5.57
C TRP A 63 -2.74 22.58 4.93
N THR A 64 -2.42 23.71 4.28
CA THR A 64 -3.38 24.51 3.54
C THR A 64 -3.17 24.30 2.05
N HIS A 65 -4.24 23.90 1.36
CA HIS A 65 -4.20 23.63 -0.07
C HIS A 65 -4.03 24.94 -0.84
N PRO A 66 -2.97 25.08 -1.67
CA PRO A 66 -2.53 26.38 -2.21
C PRO A 66 -3.46 26.98 -3.27
N VAL A 67 -4.44 26.22 -3.76
CA VAL A 67 -5.41 26.68 -4.78
C VAL A 67 -6.79 26.95 -4.19
N THR A 68 -7.16 26.24 -3.11
CA THR A 68 -8.51 26.28 -2.55
C THR A 68 -8.57 26.98 -1.20
N ASP A 69 -7.42 27.28 -0.60
CA ASP A 69 -7.24 27.85 0.74
C ASP A 69 -7.90 27.04 1.87
N VAL A 70 -8.23 25.77 1.61
CA VAL A 70 -8.76 24.85 2.63
C VAL A 70 -7.60 24.32 3.47
N THR A 71 -7.72 24.44 4.80
CA THR A 71 -6.76 23.85 5.75
C THR A 71 -7.23 22.48 6.24
N TYR A 72 -6.40 21.47 6.05
CA TYR A 72 -6.58 20.11 6.54
C TYR A 72 -5.66 19.87 7.74
N LYS A 73 -6.23 19.36 8.84
CA LYS A 73 -5.49 19.08 10.07
C LYS A 73 -4.87 17.69 10.06
N ASN A 74 -3.71 17.52 10.68
CA ASN A 74 -3.03 16.22 10.80
C ASN A 74 -2.91 15.51 9.45
N ALA A 75 -2.53 16.28 8.41
CA ALA A 75 -2.57 15.86 7.04
C ALA A 75 -1.24 15.24 6.57
N PHE A 76 -1.34 14.30 5.63
CA PHE A 76 -0.22 13.68 4.95
C PHE A 76 -0.58 13.25 3.52
N ALA A 77 0.44 12.95 2.74
CA ALA A 77 0.32 12.26 1.45
C ALA A 77 1.07 10.92 1.49
N LEU A 78 0.81 10.06 0.51
CA LEU A 78 1.54 8.80 0.40
C LEU A 78 2.92 9.02 -0.23
N LYS A 79 3.87 8.22 0.23
CA LYS A 79 5.19 8.09 -0.39
C LYS A 79 5.23 6.92 -1.37
N ASN A 80 4.53 5.82 -1.06
CA ASN A 80 4.22 4.73 -1.98
C ASN A 80 2.83 4.94 -2.59
N LEU A 81 2.79 5.71 -3.68
CA LEU A 81 1.55 6.25 -4.24
C LEU A 81 0.58 5.17 -4.76
N CYS A 82 1.08 3.97 -5.01
CA CYS A 82 0.36 2.87 -5.65
C CYS A 82 -0.20 1.83 -4.68
N GLU A 83 -0.03 2.05 -3.37
CA GLU A 83 -0.49 1.12 -2.34
C GLU A 83 -2.02 1.07 -2.23
N LEU A 84 -2.71 2.17 -2.60
CA LEU A 84 -4.16 2.26 -2.49
C LEU A 84 -4.87 1.94 -3.82
N PRO A 85 -6.04 1.27 -3.78
CA PRO A 85 -6.84 1.04 -4.98
C PRO A 85 -7.45 2.36 -5.49
N GLU A 86 -7.52 2.55 -6.81
CA GLU A 86 -8.05 3.78 -7.43
C GLU A 86 -9.54 4.05 -7.11
N THR A 87 -10.23 3.04 -6.59
CA THR A 87 -11.67 3.07 -6.28
C THR A 87 -12.01 3.89 -5.04
N ILE A 88 -11.05 4.27 -4.19
CA ILE A 88 -11.30 5.12 -3.02
C ILE A 88 -11.66 6.54 -3.44
N ASN A 89 -12.56 7.19 -2.71
CA ASN A 89 -13.06 8.53 -3.02
C ASN A 89 -12.91 9.48 -1.84
N GLU A 90 -13.02 10.79 -2.11
CA GLU A 90 -13.07 11.78 -1.04
C GLU A 90 -14.17 11.45 -0.03
N GLY A 91 -13.82 11.51 1.24
CA GLY A 91 -14.67 11.11 2.36
C GLY A 91 -14.44 9.68 2.82
N ASP A 92 -13.84 8.79 2.03
CA ASP A 92 -13.58 7.41 2.44
C ASP A 92 -12.54 7.34 3.55
N VAL A 93 -12.72 6.36 4.45
CA VAL A 93 -11.78 6.05 5.53
C VAL A 93 -11.04 4.78 5.18
N ILE A 94 -9.72 4.87 5.18
CA ILE A 94 -8.83 3.73 4.97
C ILE A 94 -8.26 3.25 6.30
N LYS A 95 -7.96 1.95 6.37
CA LYS A 95 -7.13 1.38 7.43
C LYS A 95 -5.74 1.10 6.87
N PHE A 96 -4.72 1.32 7.69
CA PHE A 96 -3.35 1.10 7.26
C PHE A 96 -2.43 0.78 8.45
N ILE A 97 -1.28 0.20 8.13
CA ILE A 97 -0.13 0.12 9.03
C ILE A 97 0.99 0.99 8.47
N LEU A 98 1.83 1.55 9.34
CA LEU A 98 3.06 2.23 8.91
C LEU A 98 4.10 1.17 8.49
N ILE A 99 4.94 1.53 7.52
CA ILE A 99 6.12 0.77 7.14
C ILE A 99 7.30 1.74 6.94
N ASP A 100 8.54 1.27 7.06
CA ASP A 100 9.70 2.15 6.97
C ASP A 100 10.09 2.48 5.52
N LYS A 101 9.81 1.55 4.60
CA LYS A 101 10.08 1.66 3.16
C LYS A 101 9.11 0.79 2.38
N ASP A 102 8.98 1.10 1.11
CA ASP A 102 8.31 0.28 0.12
C ASP A 102 9.26 0.17 -1.09
N ASP A 103 9.55 -1.06 -1.51
CA ASP A 103 10.41 -1.32 -2.67
C ASP A 103 9.60 -1.48 -3.97
N THR A 104 8.27 -1.31 -3.91
CA THR A 104 7.44 -1.35 -5.11
C THR A 104 7.78 -0.19 -6.05
N PRO A 105 7.99 -0.46 -7.35
CA PRO A 105 8.21 0.59 -8.33
C PRO A 105 7.01 1.54 -8.39
N ASP A 106 7.29 2.84 -8.52
CA ASP A 106 6.26 3.84 -8.79
C ASP A 106 5.46 3.45 -10.05
N CYS A 107 4.16 3.26 -9.90
CA CYS A 107 3.23 2.92 -10.98
C CYS A 107 2.77 4.14 -11.79
N ILE A 108 3.18 5.33 -11.38
CA ILE A 108 2.68 6.60 -11.91
C ILE A 108 3.36 6.94 -13.24
N ASN A 109 2.53 7.18 -14.26
CA ASN A 109 2.94 7.77 -15.53
C ASN A 109 1.99 8.94 -15.87
N CYS A 110 2.25 10.13 -15.32
CA CYS A 110 1.36 11.28 -15.44
C CYS A 110 2.10 12.54 -15.91
N LEU A 111 1.40 13.36 -16.70
CA LEU A 111 1.89 14.67 -17.14
C LEU A 111 1.58 15.80 -16.14
N ALA A 112 0.67 15.57 -15.20
CA ALA A 112 0.23 16.54 -14.21
C ALA A 112 0.03 15.87 -12.84
N ILE A 113 0.35 16.61 -11.78
CA ILE A 113 0.24 16.17 -10.38
C ILE A 113 -0.44 17.28 -9.55
N SER A 114 -1.17 16.88 -8.50
CA SER A 114 -1.71 17.83 -7.53
C SER A 114 -0.67 18.22 -6.46
N PRO A 115 -0.77 19.44 -5.89
CA PRO A 115 -0.01 19.77 -4.69
C PRO A 115 -0.48 18.89 -3.52
N THR A 116 0.45 18.55 -2.63
CA THR A 116 0.20 17.67 -1.47
C THR A 116 0.86 18.23 -0.20
N PRO A 117 0.46 17.77 0.99
CA PRO A 117 1.19 18.06 2.22
C PRO A 117 2.67 17.68 2.14
N PRO A 118 3.55 18.41 2.84
CA PRO A 118 4.99 18.11 2.84
C PRO A 118 5.32 16.81 3.61
N LYS A 119 4.47 16.42 4.56
CA LYS A 119 4.61 15.17 5.31
C LYS A 119 4.10 14.00 4.47
N LYS A 120 4.97 13.02 4.23
CA LYS A 120 4.66 11.82 3.44
C LYS A 120 4.96 10.55 4.21
N LEU A 121 4.06 9.59 4.15
CA LEU A 121 4.16 8.31 4.86
C LEU A 121 4.24 7.15 3.88
N PHE A 122 5.04 6.14 4.22
CA PHE A 122 4.88 4.82 3.64
C PHE A 122 3.86 4.06 4.47
N ILE A 123 2.89 3.45 3.80
CA ILE A 123 1.85 2.67 4.46
C ILE A 123 1.71 1.30 3.82
N LYS A 124 1.06 0.37 4.51
CA LYS A 124 0.42 -0.80 3.90
C LYS A 124 -1.08 -0.69 4.11
N TYR A 125 -1.85 -0.77 3.03
CA TYR A 125 -3.30 -0.77 3.08
C TYR A 125 -3.82 -2.05 3.73
N VAL A 126 -4.82 -1.90 4.60
CA VAL A 126 -5.52 -3.00 5.26
C VAL A 126 -6.98 -2.92 4.83
N GLU A 127 -7.45 -3.96 4.15
CA GLU A 127 -8.85 -4.10 3.72
C GLU A 127 -9.84 -4.16 4.92
#